data_AF-A0A2V9TMQ7-F1
#
_entry.id   AF-A0A2V9TMQ7-F1
#
_cell.length_a   1.000
_cell.length_b   1.000
_cell.length_c   1.000
_cell.angle_alpha   90.00
_cell.angle_beta   90.00
_cell.angle_gamma   90.00
#
_symmetry.space_group_name_H-M   'P 1'
#
loop_
_entity.id
_entity.type
_entity.pdbx_description
1 polymer ?
#
loop_
_entity_poly.entity_id
_entity_poly.type
_entity_poly.pdbx_seq_one_letter_code
_entity_poly.pdbx_strand_id
1 'polypeptide(L)'
;MENYFNYFTEIEEHFQRRRGGILLLSTLDWALIETWKDAGIPQEAVLRGIDAAFERYDKRPSRRRKVNSLAYCAQEVLAAAGEMKEAAVGAPRESKTKAGFDSAEIADFLRRNATELESAKLPSRPGILPEAVAGEIAGTLREMAA
;
A
#
# COMPACT_ATOMS: atom_id res chain seq x y z
N MET A 1 -4.80 -3.44 -11.46
CA MET A 1 -4.56 -2.09 -10.90
C MET A 1 -3.58 -2.30 -9.75
N GLU A 2 -2.28 -2.20 -10.02
CA GLU A 2 -1.27 -2.27 -8.97
C GLU A 2 -1.62 -1.20 -7.93
N ASN A 3 -1.65 -1.56 -6.65
CA ASN A 3 -2.05 -0.66 -5.58
C ASN A 3 -1.04 0.49 -5.48
N TYR A 4 -1.24 1.53 -6.29
CA TYR A 4 -0.43 2.74 -6.38
C TYR A 4 -0.22 3.33 -4.99
N PHE A 5 -1.28 3.32 -4.17
CA PHE A 5 -1.26 3.79 -2.80
C PHE A 5 -0.32 2.98 -1.89
N ASN A 6 -0.26 1.65 -2.07
CA ASN A 6 0.58 0.79 -1.22
C ASN A 6 2.07 1.05 -1.43
N TYR A 7 2.52 1.35 -2.66
CA TYR A 7 3.95 1.57 -2.90
C TYR A 7 4.47 2.77 -2.09
N PHE A 8 3.78 3.91 -2.19
CA PHE A 8 4.15 5.14 -1.52
C PHE A 8 3.99 5.04 0.00
N THR A 9 2.82 4.58 0.47
CA THR A 9 2.51 4.47 1.91
C THR A 9 3.42 3.47 2.62
N GLU A 10 3.67 2.29 2.04
CA GLU A 10 4.54 1.29 2.67
C GLU A 10 5.99 1.78 2.80
N ILE A 11 6.51 2.48 1.78
CA ILE A 11 7.85 3.06 1.83
C ILE A 11 7.93 4.14 2.93
N GLU A 12 6.94 5.03 3.00
CA GLU A 12 6.87 6.06 4.02
C GLU A 12 6.80 5.45 5.43
N GLU A 13 5.84 4.55 5.67
CA GLU A 13 5.65 3.92 6.98
C GLU A 13 6.89 3.15 7.42
N HIS A 14 7.53 2.44 6.50
CA HIS A 14 8.73 1.70 6.80
C HIS A 14 9.91 2.63 7.15
N PHE A 15 10.10 3.70 6.38
CA PHE A 15 11.13 4.70 6.68
C PHE A 15 10.87 5.40 8.03
N GLN A 16 9.63 5.78 8.32
CA GLN A 16 9.25 6.38 9.60
C GLN A 16 9.53 5.43 10.78
N ARG A 17 9.17 4.13 10.62
CA ARG A 17 9.48 3.09 11.61
C ARG A 17 10.98 2.97 11.89
N ARG A 18 11.82 2.90 10.84
CA ARG A 18 13.29 2.82 10.99
C ARG A 18 13.90 4.08 11.60
N ARG A 19 13.37 5.26 11.26
CA ARG A 19 13.85 6.55 11.79
C ARG A 19 13.39 6.83 13.23
N GLY A 20 12.30 6.19 13.69
CA GLY A 20 11.75 6.40 15.03
C GLY A 20 11.18 7.80 15.25
N GLY A 21 10.70 8.47 14.20
CA GLY A 21 10.22 9.85 14.25
C GLY A 21 8.93 10.05 13.46
N ILE A 22 8.01 10.83 14.02
CA ILE A 22 6.61 11.00 13.59
C ILE A 22 6.46 11.95 12.39
N LEU A 23 7.54 12.62 11.97
CA LEU A 23 7.47 13.59 10.87
C LEU A 23 7.27 12.91 9.52
N LEU A 24 6.50 13.52 8.63
CA LEU A 24 6.31 13.02 7.27
C LEU A 24 7.60 13.11 6.45
N LEU A 25 7.61 12.45 5.29
CA LEU A 25 8.66 12.61 4.28
C LEU A 25 8.72 14.05 3.75
N SER A 26 9.92 14.49 3.36
CA SER A 26 10.08 15.78 2.68
C SER A 26 9.51 15.72 1.25
N THR A 27 9.18 16.87 0.65
CA THR A 27 8.71 16.93 -0.74
C THR A 27 9.72 16.35 -1.74
N LEU A 28 11.03 16.49 -1.46
CA LEU A 28 12.09 15.91 -2.26
C LEU A 28 12.09 14.38 -2.15
N ASP A 29 11.87 13.84 -0.94
CA ASP A 29 11.79 12.40 -0.74
C ASP A 29 10.59 11.78 -1.49
N TRP A 30 9.46 12.50 -1.57
CA TRP A 30 8.32 12.07 -2.38
C TRP A 30 8.65 11.98 -3.87
N ALA A 31 9.29 13.01 -4.42
CA ALA A 31 9.74 13.01 -5.82
C ALA A 31 10.76 11.89 -6.09
N LEU A 32 11.58 11.53 -5.09
CA LEU A 32 12.52 10.43 -5.18
C LEU A 32 11.81 9.07 -5.25
N ILE A 33 10.76 8.87 -4.42
CA ILE A 33 9.95 7.64 -4.47
C ILE A 33 9.25 7.51 -5.84
N GLU A 34 8.72 8.61 -6.36
CA GLU A 34 8.12 8.64 -7.71
C GLU A 34 9.14 8.25 -8.78
N THR A 35 10.36 8.79 -8.70
CA THR A 35 11.45 8.42 -9.61
C THR A 35 11.77 6.93 -9.57
N TRP A 36 11.80 6.32 -8.38
CA TRP A 36 12.03 4.87 -8.24
C TRP A 36 10.89 4.04 -8.84
N LYS A 37 9.66 4.47 -8.60
CA LYS A 37 8.47 3.83 -9.17
C LYS A 37 8.52 3.86 -10.69
N ASP A 38 8.80 5.03 -11.28
CA ASP A 38 8.84 5.19 -12.74
C ASP A 38 10.01 4.43 -13.38
N ALA A 39 11.10 4.23 -12.63
CA ALA A 39 12.20 3.35 -13.01
C ALA A 39 11.87 1.84 -12.86
N GLY A 40 10.68 1.48 -12.40
CA GLY A 40 10.23 0.09 -12.21
C GLY A 40 10.93 -0.63 -11.05
N ILE A 41 11.42 0.11 -10.05
CA ILE A 41 12.05 -0.49 -8.87
C ILE A 41 10.95 -1.14 -8.01
N PRO A 42 11.09 -2.43 -7.67
CA PRO A 42 10.08 -3.11 -6.85
C PRO A 42 10.11 -2.60 -5.41
N GLN A 43 8.93 -2.52 -4.77
CA GLN A 43 8.78 -2.05 -3.38
C GLN A 43 9.74 -2.77 -2.42
N GLU A 44 9.88 -4.09 -2.57
CA GLU A 44 10.78 -4.89 -1.74
C GLU A 44 12.25 -4.44 -1.82
N ALA A 45 12.72 -4.00 -3.00
CA ALA A 45 14.08 -3.47 -3.16
C ALA A 45 14.24 -2.16 -2.37
N VAL A 46 13.23 -1.29 -2.40
CA VAL A 46 13.25 -0.04 -1.65
C VAL A 46 13.29 -0.30 -0.15
N LEU A 47 12.43 -1.19 0.35
CA LEU A 47 12.40 -1.55 1.77
C LEU A 47 13.73 -2.16 2.22
N ARG A 48 14.30 -3.11 1.46
CA ARG A 48 15.63 -3.68 1.77
C ARG A 48 16.74 -2.63 1.75
N GLY A 49 16.72 -1.71 0.79
CA GLY A 49 17.70 -0.64 0.71
C GLY A 49 17.64 0.33 1.89
N ILE A 50 16.42 0.67 2.35
CA ILE A 50 16.23 1.45 3.57
C ILE A 50 16.81 0.68 4.77
N ASP A 51 16.47 -0.60 4.92
CA ASP A 51 16.95 -1.40 6.03
C ASP A 51 18.49 -1.48 6.08
N ALA A 52 19.12 -1.71 4.92
CA ALA A 52 20.57 -1.77 4.77
C ALA A 52 21.26 -0.43 5.07
N ALA A 53 20.68 0.69 4.61
CA ALA A 53 21.20 2.03 4.88
C ALA A 53 21.20 2.34 6.38
N PHE A 54 20.13 1.99 7.09
CA PHE A 54 20.06 2.17 8.54
C PHE A 54 20.96 1.18 9.28
N GLU A 55 21.12 -0.07 8.83
CA GLU A 55 22.07 -1.01 9.43
C GLU A 55 23.53 -0.49 9.33
N ARG A 56 23.91 0.07 8.17
CA ARG A 56 25.22 0.73 8.01
C ARG A 56 25.37 1.94 8.92
N TYR A 57 24.31 2.74 9.06
CA TYR A 57 24.30 3.88 9.97
C TYR A 57 24.48 3.44 11.43
N ASP A 58 23.80 2.38 11.85
CA ASP A 58 23.85 1.85 13.21
C ASP A 58 25.22 1.28 13.57
N LYS A 59 25.93 0.68 12.61
CA LYS A 59 27.30 0.16 12.78
C LYS A 59 28.36 1.26 12.95
N ARG A 60 28.04 2.53 12.71
CA ARG A 60 29.03 3.62 12.73
C ARG A 60 29.40 4.01 14.18
N PRO A 61 30.70 4.09 14.54
CA PRO A 61 31.12 4.37 15.92
C PRO A 61 30.75 5.77 16.44
N SER A 62 30.52 6.73 15.54
CA SER A 62 30.13 8.09 15.89
C SER A 62 28.87 8.51 15.13
N ARG A 63 27.72 8.48 15.80
CA ARG A 63 26.40 8.86 15.26
C ARG A 63 26.13 10.35 15.41
N ARG A 64 26.99 11.20 14.84
CA ARG A 64 26.89 12.66 15.00
C ARG A 64 25.66 13.28 14.30
N ARG A 65 25.05 12.60 13.32
CA ARG A 65 23.92 13.11 12.52
C ARG A 65 22.90 12.00 12.28
N LYS A 66 21.62 12.25 12.56
CA LYS A 66 20.51 11.34 12.26
C LYS A 66 20.26 11.24 10.75
N VAL A 67 19.71 10.11 10.31
CA VAL A 67 19.19 9.92 8.95
C VAL A 67 17.83 10.62 8.86
N ASN A 68 17.77 11.73 8.14
CA ASN A 68 16.56 12.57 8.08
C ASN A 68 15.82 12.52 6.72
N SER A 69 16.44 11.97 5.68
CA SER A 69 15.88 11.93 4.31
C SER A 69 16.15 10.60 3.62
N LEU A 70 15.23 10.18 2.76
CA LEU A 70 15.33 8.99 1.92
C LEU A 70 16.49 9.06 0.92
N ALA A 71 16.93 10.27 0.56
CA ALA A 71 18.13 10.45 -0.27
C ALA A 71 19.37 9.76 0.33
N TYR A 72 19.46 9.65 1.66
CA TYR A 72 20.53 8.89 2.32
C TYR A 72 20.50 7.39 1.96
N CYS A 73 19.32 6.82 1.75
CA CYS A 73 19.12 5.40 1.46
C CYS A 73 19.25 5.08 -0.04
N ALA A 74 19.30 6.09 -0.92
CA ALA A 74 19.17 5.92 -2.36
C ALA A 74 20.18 4.94 -2.97
N GLN A 75 21.44 4.98 -2.51
CA GLN A 75 22.47 4.07 -3.03
C GLN A 75 22.19 2.62 -2.67
N GLU A 76 21.78 2.35 -1.44
CA GLU A 76 21.46 0.99 -0.99
C GLU A 76 20.17 0.48 -1.65
N VAL A 77 19.20 1.37 -1.92
CA VAL A 77 17.99 1.04 -2.70
C VAL A 77 18.34 0.62 -4.13
N LEU A 78 19.20 1.37 -4.81
CA LEU A 78 19.63 1.03 -6.17
C LEU A 78 20.45 -0.26 -6.19
N ALA A 79 21.30 -0.49 -5.18
CA ALA A 79 22.03 -1.75 -5.03
C ALA A 79 21.09 -2.95 -4.86
N ALA A 80 20.13 -2.86 -3.93
CA ALA A 80 19.14 -3.90 -3.70
C ALA A 80 18.28 -4.18 -4.94
N ALA A 81 17.93 -3.14 -5.70
CA ALA A 81 17.21 -3.29 -6.97
C ALA A 81 18.05 -4.02 -8.02
N GLY A 82 19.36 -3.72 -8.11
CA GLY A 82 20.32 -4.42 -8.96
C GLY A 82 20.43 -5.90 -8.60
N GLU A 83 20.66 -6.22 -7.33
CA GLU A 83 20.76 -7.59 -6.82
C GLU A 83 19.49 -8.40 -7.10
N MET A 84 18.30 -7.80 -6.91
CA MET A 84 17.03 -8.46 -7.23
C MET A 84 16.87 -8.72 -8.72
N LYS A 85 17.32 -7.80 -9.57
CA LYS A 85 17.29 -7.96 -11.02
C LYS A 85 18.24 -9.08 -11.46
N GLU A 86 19.43 -9.17 -10.87
CA GLU A 86 20.41 -10.22 -11.14
C GLU A 86 19.91 -11.60 -10.67
N ALA A 87 19.36 -11.68 -9.46
CA ALA A 87 18.79 -12.92 -8.92
C ALA A 87 17.60 -13.45 -9.74
N ALA A 88 16.80 -12.56 -10.33
CA ALA A 88 15.66 -12.92 -11.18
C ALA A 88 16.08 -13.56 -12.53
N VAL A 89 17.34 -13.44 -12.95
CA VAL A 89 17.85 -14.11 -14.17
C VAL A 89 18.00 -15.62 -13.97
N GLY A 90 18.09 -16.10 -12.71
CA GLY A 90 18.33 -17.52 -12.38
C GLY A 90 17.18 -18.28 -11.71
N ALA A 91 16.06 -17.64 -11.39
CA ALA A 91 14.96 -18.25 -10.63
C ALA A 91 13.62 -18.24 -11.41
N PRO A 92 12.77 -19.28 -11.28
CA PRO A 92 11.41 -19.19 -11.76
C PRO A 92 10.66 -18.12 -10.96
N ARG A 93 10.07 -17.14 -11.66
CA ARG A 93 9.24 -16.09 -11.05
C ARG A 93 7.99 -16.72 -10.41
N GLU A 94 7.99 -16.89 -9.11
CA GLU A 94 6.73 -16.87 -8.35
C GLU A 94 6.39 -15.41 -8.06
N SER A 95 5.53 -14.83 -8.90
CA SER A 95 4.88 -13.57 -8.55
C SER A 95 3.98 -13.83 -7.35
N LYS A 96 4.42 -13.44 -6.15
CA LYS A 96 3.52 -13.21 -5.02
C LYS A 96 2.73 -11.92 -5.25
N THR A 97 2.01 -11.84 -6.35
CA THR A 97 0.83 -11.00 -6.42
C THR A 97 -0.11 -11.57 -5.36
N LYS A 98 -0.27 -10.87 -4.23
CA LYS A 98 -1.48 -11.07 -3.42
C LYS A 98 -2.62 -10.88 -4.40
N ALA A 99 -3.28 -11.97 -4.79
CA ALA A 99 -4.39 -11.92 -5.71
C ALA A 99 -5.35 -10.88 -5.15
N GLY A 100 -5.63 -9.83 -5.92
CA GLY A 100 -6.73 -8.94 -5.57
C GLY A 100 -8.00 -9.78 -5.44
N PHE A 101 -9.02 -9.24 -4.76
CA PHE A 101 -10.30 -9.92 -4.69
C PHE A 101 -10.80 -10.24 -6.09
N ASP A 102 -11.28 -11.46 -6.28
CA ASP A 102 -11.89 -11.84 -7.54
C ASP A 102 -13.15 -10.99 -7.77
N SER A 103 -13.33 -10.52 -9.00
CA SER A 103 -14.53 -9.76 -9.40
C SER A 103 -15.82 -10.51 -9.07
N ALA A 104 -15.81 -11.85 -9.19
CA ALA A 104 -16.95 -12.69 -8.80
C ALA A 104 -17.17 -12.67 -7.28
N GLU A 105 -16.10 -12.74 -6.47
CA GLU A 105 -16.18 -12.66 -5.01
C GLU A 105 -16.73 -11.31 -4.55
N ILE A 106 -16.29 -10.20 -5.18
CA ILE A 106 -16.83 -8.86 -4.90
C ILE A 106 -18.31 -8.79 -5.26
N ALA A 107 -18.71 -9.26 -6.44
CA ALA A 107 -20.09 -9.23 -6.88
C ALA A 107 -21.00 -10.05 -5.95
N ASP A 108 -20.57 -11.23 -5.52
CA ASP A 108 -21.31 -12.07 -4.58
C ASP A 108 -21.42 -11.42 -3.19
N PHE A 109 -20.35 -10.77 -2.72
CA PHE A 109 -20.39 -9.99 -1.49
C PHE A 109 -21.42 -8.86 -1.58
N LEU A 110 -21.43 -8.07 -2.65
CA LEU A 110 -22.37 -6.95 -2.83
C LEU A 110 -23.83 -7.44 -2.90
N ARG A 111 -24.11 -8.52 -3.64
CA ARG A 111 -25.46 -9.12 -3.72
C ARG A 111 -25.97 -9.63 -2.38
N ARG A 112 -25.08 -10.25 -1.58
CA ARG A 112 -25.42 -10.72 -0.23
C ARG A 112 -25.77 -9.56 0.69
N ASN A 113 -24.97 -8.50 0.70
CA ASN A 113 -25.24 -7.30 1.51
C ASN A 113 -26.54 -6.60 1.08
N ALA A 114 -26.85 -6.55 -0.22
CA ALA A 114 -28.12 -6.00 -0.70
C ALA A 114 -29.33 -6.76 -0.12
N THR A 115 -29.26 -8.10 -0.12
CA THR A 115 -30.30 -8.95 0.48
C THR A 115 -30.41 -8.76 1.98
N GLU A 116 -29.28 -8.73 2.69
CA GLU A 116 -29.24 -8.51 4.14
C GLU A 116 -29.85 -7.15 4.50
N LEU A 117 -29.53 -6.10 3.75
CA LEU A 117 -30.01 -4.74 3.98
C LEU A 117 -31.53 -4.59 3.79
N GLU A 118 -32.11 -5.25 2.80
CA GLU A 118 -33.57 -5.28 2.59
C GLU A 118 -34.30 -6.07 3.67
N SER A 119 -33.68 -7.12 4.20
CA SER A 119 -34.24 -7.94 5.27
C SER A 119 -34.08 -7.32 6.67
N ALA A 120 -33.27 -6.27 6.79
CA ALA A 120 -32.93 -5.66 8.06
C ALA A 120 -34.14 -4.93 8.66
N LYS A 121 -34.41 -5.20 9.93
CA LYS A 121 -35.43 -4.46 10.70
C LYS A 121 -34.86 -3.13 11.16
N LEU A 122 -35.10 -2.09 10.37
CA LEU A 122 -34.57 -0.76 10.63
C LEU A 122 -35.48 0.04 11.56
N PRO A 123 -34.92 0.85 12.48
CA PRO A 123 -35.72 1.64 13.42
C PRO A 123 -36.38 2.83 12.71
N SER A 124 -37.72 2.88 12.73
CA SER A 124 -38.49 3.98 12.14
C SER A 124 -38.57 5.18 13.08
N ARG A 125 -38.39 6.39 12.53
CA ARG A 125 -38.61 7.67 13.21
C ARG A 125 -39.53 8.56 12.36
N PRO A 126 -40.36 9.43 12.95
CA PRO A 126 -41.19 10.34 12.18
C PRO A 126 -40.36 11.18 11.20
N GLY A 127 -40.74 11.19 9.93
CA GLY A 127 -40.05 11.93 8.87
C GLY A 127 -38.84 11.22 8.24
N ILE A 128 -38.48 10.02 8.67
CA ILE A 128 -37.43 9.20 8.05
C ILE A 128 -38.07 7.88 7.62
N LEU A 129 -37.82 7.46 6.38
CA LEU A 129 -38.22 6.15 5.84
C LEU A 129 -36.95 5.31 5.59
N PRO A 130 -36.41 4.63 6.62
CA PRO A 130 -35.17 3.87 6.49
C PRO A 130 -35.25 2.74 5.47
N GLU A 131 -36.43 2.14 5.32
CA GLU A 131 -36.71 1.07 4.38
C GLU A 131 -36.58 1.54 2.92
N ALA A 132 -36.99 2.77 2.63
CA ALA A 132 -36.84 3.36 1.29
C ALA A 132 -35.36 3.58 0.94
N VAL A 133 -34.59 4.13 1.89
CA VAL A 133 -33.13 4.33 1.73
C VAL A 133 -32.39 3.00 1.63
N ALA A 134 -32.78 2.01 2.44
CA ALA A 134 -32.22 0.66 2.38
C ALA A 134 -32.47 -0.01 1.02
N GLY A 135 -33.67 0.15 0.47
CA GLY A 135 -33.99 -0.34 -0.88
C GLY A 135 -33.17 0.34 -1.98
N GLU A 136 -32.98 1.66 -1.90
CA GLU A 136 -32.15 2.42 -2.86
C GLU A 136 -30.68 1.97 -2.82
N ILE A 137 -30.13 1.81 -1.61
CA ILE A 137 -28.75 1.33 -1.42
C ILE A 137 -28.62 -0.12 -1.92
N ALA A 138 -29.58 -1.00 -1.60
CA ALA A 138 -29.59 -2.37 -2.08
C ALA A 138 -29.67 -2.45 -3.61
N GLY A 139 -30.43 -1.55 -4.25
CA GLY A 139 -30.45 -1.39 -5.71
C GLY A 139 -29.07 -1.05 -6.27
N THR A 140 -28.44 0.00 -5.73
CA THR A 140 -27.09 0.43 -6.13
C THR A 140 -26.06 -0.69 -5.99
N LEU A 141 -26.10 -1.43 -4.88
CA LEU A 141 -25.19 -2.56 -4.64
C LEU A 141 -25.34 -3.66 -5.70
N ARG A 142 -26.55 -3.90 -6.21
CA ARG A 142 -26.79 -4.88 -7.28
C ARG A 142 -26.34 -4.37 -8.65
N GLU A 143 -26.51 -3.09 -8.92
CA GLU A 143 -25.99 -2.46 -10.14
C GLU A 143 -24.46 -2.52 -10.20
N MET A 144 -23.79 -2.29 -9.07
CA MET A 144 -22.33 -2.44 -8.96
C MET A 144 -21.85 -3.90 -9.09
N ALA A 145 -22.74 -4.86 -8.91
CA ALA A 145 -22.46 -6.30 -9.00
C ALA A 145 -22.85 -6.92 -10.34
N ALA A 146 -23.33 -6.11 -11.30
CA ALA A 146 -23.67 -6.52 -12.66
C ALA A 146 -22.46 -6.39 -13.60
#